data_AF-A0A420CTR8-F1
#
_entry.id   AF-A0A420CTR8-F1
#
_cell.length_a   1.000
_cell.length_b   1.000
_cell.length_c   1.000
_cell.angle_alpha   90.00
_cell.angle_beta   90.00
_cell.angle_gamma   90.00
#
_symmetry.space_group_name_H-M   'P 1'
#
loop_
_entity.id
_entity.type
_entity.pdbx_description
1 polymer ?
#
loop_
_entity_poly.entity_id
_entity_poly.type
_entity_poly.pdbx_seq_one_letter_code
_entity_poly.pdbx_strand_id
1 'polypeptide(L)'
;MKLDIDIQNVIEFIIYSLPEDSILKCNLENISPGKWHSKAYYQFVDSTHANTPGSKWIFKENIILEHPKLGTLVLDILEKDQLGGIEFYELL
;
A
#
# COMPACT_ATOMS: atom_id res chain seq x y z
N MET A 1 20.86 4.30 -7.63
CA MET A 1 20.92 4.09 -6.17
C MET A 1 19.74 3.21 -5.80
N LYS A 2 19.92 2.09 -5.10
CA LYS A 2 18.77 1.32 -4.58
C LYS A 2 18.32 2.10 -3.36
N LEU A 3 17.21 2.86 -3.45
CA LEU A 3 16.65 3.49 -2.25
C LEU A 3 16.29 2.34 -1.31
N ASP A 4 16.91 2.34 -0.13
CA ASP A 4 16.48 1.47 0.96
C ASP A 4 15.24 2.15 1.55
N ILE A 5 14.08 1.81 0.99
CA ILE A 5 12.80 2.40 1.39
C ILE A 5 12.42 1.79 2.71
N ASP A 6 12.38 2.62 3.74
CA ASP A 6 11.85 2.25 5.04
C ASP A 6 10.32 2.19 4.97
N ILE A 7 9.80 0.98 4.78
CA ILE A 7 8.37 0.72 4.64
C ILE A 7 7.60 1.11 5.91
N GLN A 8 8.19 1.01 7.10
CA GLN A 8 7.50 1.39 8.32
C GLN A 8 7.24 2.90 8.35
N ASN A 9 8.25 3.70 8.01
CA ASN A 9 8.09 5.15 7.84
C ASN A 9 7.05 5.51 6.75
N VAL A 10 6.99 4.73 5.67
CA VAL A 10 5.96 4.91 4.63
C VAL A 10 4.55 4.62 5.17
N ILE A 11 4.37 3.56 5.95
CA ILE A 11 3.08 3.22 6.57
C ILE A 11 2.66 4.31 7.55
N GLU A 12 3.57 4.81 8.39
CA GLU A 12 3.30 5.90 9.32
C GLU A 12 2.85 7.17 8.57
N PHE A 13 3.50 7.50 7.46
CA PHE A 13 3.08 8.60 6.59
C PHE A 13 1.68 8.39 6.00
N ILE A 14 1.36 7.17 5.52
CA ILE A 14 0.03 6.85 4.98
C ILE A 14 -1.02 7.03 6.08
N ILE A 15 -0.80 6.47 7.28
CA ILE A 15 -1.70 6.61 8.44
C ILE A 15 -1.94 8.07 8.80
N TYR A 16 -0.89 8.90 8.77
CA TYR A 16 -0.98 10.34 9.04
C TYR A 16 -1.76 11.11 7.96
N SER A 17 -1.68 10.65 6.71
CA SER A 17 -2.30 11.32 5.56
C SER A 17 -3.77 10.99 5.35
N LEU A 18 -4.26 9.91 5.97
CA LEU A 18 -5.65 9.48 5.87
C LEU A 18 -6.57 10.25 6.84
N PRO A 19 -7.87 10.41 6.50
CA PRO A 19 -8.87 10.95 7.41
C PRO A 19 -8.92 10.20 8.75
N GLU A 20 -9.28 10.89 9.82
CA GLU A 20 -9.30 10.32 11.17
C GLU A 20 -10.30 9.15 11.30
N ASP A 21 -11.42 9.21 10.58
CA ASP A 21 -12.47 8.19 10.52
C ASP A 21 -12.26 7.11 9.44
N SER A 22 -11.08 7.07 8.83
CA SER A 22 -10.76 6.09 7.78
C SER A 22 -10.66 4.67 8.32
N ILE A 23 -11.46 3.75 7.77
CA ILE A 23 -11.37 2.31 8.08
C ILE A 23 -10.00 1.74 7.69
N LEU A 24 -9.45 2.20 6.57
CA LEU A 24 -8.12 1.81 6.11
C LEU A 24 -7.05 2.16 7.15
N LYS A 25 -7.14 3.33 7.79
CA LYS A 25 -6.22 3.74 8.86
C LYS A 25 -6.21 2.73 10.00
N CYS A 26 -7.38 2.30 10.49
CA CYS A 26 -7.49 1.27 11.53
C CYS A 26 -6.90 -0.07 11.08
N ASN A 27 -7.09 -0.46 9.81
CA ASN A 27 -6.51 -1.68 9.27
C ASN A 27 -4.97 -1.61 9.20
N LEU A 28 -4.40 -0.42 9.00
CA LEU A 28 -2.96 -0.19 8.89
C LEU A 28 -2.23 -0.26 10.24
N GLU A 29 -2.89 0.09 11.36
CA GLU A 29 -2.27 0.04 12.70
C GLU A 29 -1.77 -1.37 13.08
N ASN A 30 -2.38 -2.41 12.50
CA ASN A 30 -2.04 -3.81 12.78
C ASN A 30 -1.61 -4.57 11.51
N ILE A 31 -1.17 -3.85 10.48
CA ILE A 31 -0.80 -4.49 9.21
C ILE A 31 0.42 -5.40 9.38
N SER A 32 0.32 -6.61 8.83
CA SER A 32 1.46 -7.53 8.80
C SER A 32 2.50 -7.08 7.78
N PRO A 33 3.81 -7.33 8.01
CA PRO A 33 4.83 -7.03 7.02
C PRO A 33 4.55 -7.69 5.67
N GLY A 34 4.76 -6.94 4.60
CA GLY A 34 4.66 -7.42 3.23
C GLY A 34 6.01 -7.88 2.67
N LYS A 35 6.10 -7.92 1.34
CA LYS A 35 7.32 -8.25 0.59
C LYS A 35 7.45 -7.40 -0.66
N TRP A 36 8.68 -7.10 -1.03
CA TRP A 36 8.98 -6.54 -2.35
C TRP A 36 8.66 -7.56 -3.43
N HIS A 37 7.75 -7.20 -4.33
CA HIS A 37 7.47 -8.00 -5.54
C HIS A 37 8.32 -7.51 -6.73
N SER A 38 8.59 -6.21 -6.77
CA SER A 38 9.46 -5.56 -7.76
C SER A 38 10.32 -4.49 -7.08
N LYS A 39 11.08 -3.71 -7.86
CA LYS A 39 11.86 -2.56 -7.33
C LYS A 39 10.98 -1.39 -6.89
N ALA A 40 9.75 -1.31 -7.39
CA ALA A 40 8.85 -0.18 -7.20
C ALA A 40 7.50 -0.61 -6.62
N TYR A 41 7.39 -1.86 -6.13
CA TYR A 41 6.14 -2.39 -5.62
C TYR A 41 6.34 -3.25 -4.38
N TYR A 42 5.73 -2.82 -3.29
CA TYR A 42 5.70 -3.53 -2.01
C TYR A 42 4.30 -4.10 -1.77
N GLN A 43 4.20 -5.43 -1.68
CA GLN A 43 2.96 -6.17 -1.62
C GLN A 43 2.70 -6.66 -0.19
N PHE A 44 1.51 -6.36 0.35
CA PHE A 44 1.03 -6.86 1.65
C PHE A 44 0.15 -8.10 1.49
N VAL A 45 -0.69 -8.13 0.45
CA VAL A 45 -1.67 -9.19 0.22
C VAL A 45 -1.26 -10.05 -0.97
N ASP A 46 -1.41 -11.37 -0.84
CA ASP A 46 -1.14 -12.31 -1.92
C ASP A 46 -2.07 -12.06 -3.12
N SER A 47 -1.48 -11.76 -4.28
CA SER A 47 -2.18 -11.49 -5.54
C SER A 47 -2.44 -12.75 -6.37
N THR A 48 -2.17 -13.94 -5.85
CA THR A 48 -2.46 -15.19 -6.56
C THR A 48 -3.96 -15.29 -6.86
N HIS A 49 -4.29 -15.46 -8.15
CA HIS A 49 -5.67 -15.47 -8.67
C HIS A 49 -6.47 -14.19 -8.38
N ALA A 50 -5.82 -13.02 -8.40
CA ALA A 50 -6.46 -11.73 -8.19
C ALA A 50 -7.78 -11.56 -8.96
N ASN A 51 -8.76 -10.93 -8.33
CA ASN A 51 -10.09 -10.62 -8.85
C ASN A 51 -10.94 -11.84 -9.21
N THR A 52 -10.61 -13.01 -8.65
CA THR A 52 -11.45 -14.20 -8.74
C THR A 52 -12.10 -14.54 -7.39
N PRO A 53 -13.28 -15.18 -7.37
CA PRO A 53 -13.94 -15.60 -6.13
C PRO A 53 -13.02 -16.44 -5.25
N GLY A 54 -12.91 -16.06 -3.98
CA GLY A 54 -12.05 -16.75 -3.00
C GLY A 54 -10.60 -16.28 -2.99
N SER A 55 -10.20 -15.39 -3.89
CA SER A 55 -8.88 -14.74 -3.80
C SER A 55 -8.86 -13.70 -2.69
N LYS A 56 -7.66 -13.46 -2.13
CA LYS A 56 -7.46 -12.39 -1.13
C LYS A 56 -7.38 -11.02 -1.79
N TRP A 57 -6.96 -10.99 -3.05
CA TRP A 57 -6.79 -9.78 -3.84
C TRP A 57 -8.05 -9.52 -4.65
N ILE A 58 -9.02 -8.83 -4.05
CA ILE A 58 -10.17 -8.29 -4.79
C ILE A 58 -10.02 -6.78 -4.81
N PHE A 59 -9.62 -6.26 -5.96
CA PHE A 59 -9.35 -4.83 -6.14
C PHE A 59 -10.62 -4.02 -5.95
N LYS A 60 -10.51 -2.92 -5.20
CA LYS A 60 -11.59 -1.95 -4.99
C LYS A 60 -11.27 -0.64 -5.70
N GLU A 61 -10.18 0.01 -5.32
CA GLU A 61 -9.81 1.33 -5.83
C GLU A 61 -8.33 1.65 -5.57
N ASN A 62 -7.87 2.80 -6.08
CA ASN A 62 -6.57 3.35 -5.76
C ASN A 62 -6.70 4.62 -4.92
N ILE A 63 -5.86 4.75 -3.90
CA ILE A 63 -5.62 6.03 -3.21
C ILE A 63 -4.25 6.54 -3.64
N ILE A 64 -4.17 7.80 -4.05
CA ILE A 64 -2.92 8.43 -4.48
C ILE A 64 -2.48 9.42 -3.40
N LEU A 65 -1.24 9.30 -2.94
CA LEU A 65 -0.63 10.21 -1.98
C LEU A 65 0.70 10.74 -2.50
N GLU A 66 0.98 12.02 -2.24
CA GLU A 66 2.27 12.63 -2.59
C GLU A 66 3.20 12.63 -1.38
N HIS A 67 4.26 11.82 -1.43
CA HIS A 67 5.26 11.76 -0.37
C HIS A 67 6.42 12.73 -0.65
N PRO A 68 6.80 13.59 0.31
CA PRO A 68 7.76 14.68 0.08
C PRO A 68 9.17 14.25 -0.37
N LYS A 69 9.53 12.97 -0.18
CA LYS A 69 10.83 12.41 -0.58
C LYS A 69 10.76 11.25 -1.58
N LEU A 70 9.60 10.61 -1.69
CA LEU A 70 9.44 9.36 -2.47
C LEU A 70 8.56 9.58 -3.70
N GLY A 71 8.06 10.80 -3.89
CA GLY A 71 7.15 11.16 -4.96
C GLY A 71 5.77 10.53 -4.76
N THR A 72 5.12 10.24 -5.87
CA THR A 72 3.78 9.65 -5.88
C THR A 72 3.78 8.22 -5.35
N LEU A 73 2.99 7.99 -4.32
CA LEU A 73 2.61 6.67 -3.80
C LEU A 73 1.21 6.33 -4.31
N VAL A 74 1.08 5.18 -4.96
CA VAL A 74 -0.23 4.63 -5.34
C VAL A 74 -0.53 3.45 -4.43
N LEU A 75 -1.62 3.55 -3.68
CA LEU A 75 -2.07 2.54 -2.75
C LEU A 75 -3.16 1.70 -3.40
N ASP A 76 -2.90 0.41 -3.59
CA ASP A 76 -3.91 -0.53 -4.05
C ASP A 76 -4.83 -0.87 -2.87
N ILE A 77 -6.07 -0.41 -2.92
CA ILE A 77 -7.07 -0.73 -1.90
C ILE A 77 -7.93 -1.89 -2.39
N LEU A 78 -8.04 -2.91 -1.55
CA LEU A 78 -8.84 -4.10 -1.78
C LEU A 78 -10.19 -3.99 -1.07
N GLU A 79 -11.09 -4.92 -1.36
CA GLU A 79 -12.33 -5.08 -0.60
C GLU A 79 -12.05 -5.15 0.91
N LYS A 80 -13.02 -4.68 1.71
CA LYS A 80 -12.89 -4.54 3.18
C LYS A 80 -11.79 -3.56 3.61
N ASP A 81 -11.42 -2.63 2.71
CA ASP A 81 -10.47 -1.55 2.96
C ASP A 81 -9.09 -2.06 3.41
N GLN A 82 -8.65 -3.17 2.81
CA GLN A 82 -7.32 -3.72 3.05
C GLN A 82 -6.32 -3.09 2.08
N LEU A 83 -5.14 -2.71 2.58
CA LEU A 83 -4.04 -2.30 1.71
C LEU A 83 -3.44 -3.54 1.03
N GLY A 84 -3.58 -3.63 -0.29
CA GLY A 84 -3.00 -4.70 -1.09
C GLY A 84 -1.51 -4.48 -1.32
N GLY A 85 -1.13 -3.27 -1.73
CA GLY A 85 0.24 -2.93 -2.08
C GLY A 85 0.46 -1.44 -2.23
N ILE A 86 1.73 -1.05 -2.31
CA ILE A 86 2.18 0.32 -2.56
C ILE A 86 3.05 0.30 -3.80
N GLU A 87 2.66 1.06 -4.81
CA GLU A 87 3.47 1.36 -5.98
C GLU A 87 4.15 2.73 -5.81
N PHE A 88 5.44 2.79 -6.16
CA PHE A 88 6.28 3.98 -6.07
C PHE A 88 6.57 4.49 -7.48
N TYR A 89 5.88 5.56 -7.92
CA TYR A 89 5.90 6.00 -9.33
C TYR A 89 7.07 6.94 -9.67
N GLU A 90 7.61 7.68 -8.70
CA GLU A 90 8.67 8.66 -8.92
C GLU A 90 9.85 8.50 -7.95
N LEU A 91 10.53 7.35 -8.03
CA LEU A 91 11.90 7.25 -7.53
C LEU A 91 12.84 8.00 -8.50
N LEU A 92 12.69 9.32 -8.61
CA LEU A 92 13.54 10.22 -9.40
C LEU A 92 14.89 10.48 -8.70
#